data_AF-A0A455U8U9-F1
#
_entry.id   AF-A0A455U8U9-F1
#
_cell.length_a   1.000
_cell.length_b   1.000
_cell.length_c   1.000
_cell.angle_alpha   90.00
_cell.angle_beta   90.00
_cell.angle_gamma   90.00
#
_symmetry.space_group_name_H-M   'P 1'
#
loop_
_entity.id
_entity.type
_entity.pdbx_description
1 polymer ?
#
loop_
_entity_poly.entity_id
_entity_poly.type
_entity_poly.pdbx_seq_one_letter_code
_entity_poly.pdbx_strand_id
1 'polypeptide(L)'
;MVLQAILASSTSEDWQGMAAGLHSRDVAMQVVLPEMDGRIITRAVGFKAEAHYNPRCQLAVTHHVIHPERAAFVAELARRICSLRLTPNGQKRVALIMANYPNRDGRIGNGVGLDTPASTLQILSALKEAGYPLSELPENGDDLIRQLQDAVTNDHGSLDQRACWQSISVDDYLAWFQTLPTALQETVWTRWGAPHEDPKCRQGRLMIAGIRLGETFVGIQPERDFIDDLTQSYHDMELAPPHSYLAFYFGCARTTRSMRSSTSVNTATWSGCRAKASP
;
A
#
# COMPACT_ATOMS: atom_id res chain seq x y z
N MET A 1 13.16 -0.94 16.47
CA MET A 1 12.83 -0.57 15.08
C MET A 1 13.11 0.92 14.90
N VAL A 2 13.83 1.28 13.85
CA VAL A 2 14.31 2.66 13.60
C VAL A 2 13.80 3.10 12.23
N LEU A 3 13.19 4.29 12.16
CA LEU A 3 12.70 4.88 10.91
C LEU A 3 13.75 5.85 10.36
N GLN A 4 14.07 5.74 9.07
CA GLN A 4 14.98 6.67 8.39
C GLN A 4 14.16 7.83 7.80
N ALA A 5 14.25 9.00 8.43
CA ALA A 5 13.73 10.25 7.90
C ALA A 5 14.81 10.92 7.02
N ILE A 6 14.54 11.06 5.73
CA ILE A 6 15.55 11.48 4.76
C ILE A 6 15.64 13.01 4.73
N LEU A 7 16.83 13.55 4.94
CA LEU A 7 17.16 14.95 4.71
C LEU A 7 17.89 15.04 3.37
N ALA A 8 17.19 15.53 2.35
CA ALA A 8 17.71 15.63 1.00
C ALA A 8 18.71 16.78 0.91
N SER A 9 19.79 16.56 0.17
CA SER A 9 20.84 17.55 -0.04
C SER A 9 20.49 18.63 -1.07
N SER A 10 19.37 18.44 -1.79
CA SER A 10 18.80 19.34 -2.79
C SER A 10 17.76 20.29 -2.21
N THR A 11 17.34 21.27 -3.00
CA THR A 11 16.17 22.11 -2.69
C THR A 11 14.87 21.32 -2.86
N SER A 12 13.76 21.87 -2.36
CA SER A 12 12.43 21.27 -2.54
C SER A 12 12.01 21.35 -4.00
N GLU A 13 12.33 22.45 -4.66
CA GLU A 13 12.06 22.70 -6.08
C GLU A 13 12.80 21.71 -6.96
N ASP A 14 14.10 21.49 -6.71
CA ASP A 14 14.88 20.48 -7.44
C ASP A 14 14.30 19.08 -7.25
N TRP A 15 13.96 18.72 -6.00
CA TRP A 15 13.33 17.44 -5.68
C TRP A 15 12.00 17.24 -6.44
N GLN A 16 11.17 18.28 -6.51
CA GLN A 16 9.92 18.28 -7.29
C GLN A 16 10.17 18.25 -8.80
N GLY A 17 11.28 18.75 -9.30
CA GLY A 17 11.68 18.65 -10.71
C GLY A 17 12.18 17.24 -11.08
N MET A 18 12.83 16.52 -10.17
CA MET A 18 13.54 15.28 -10.48
C MET A 18 12.68 14.02 -10.50
N ALA A 19 12.60 13.32 -11.63
CA ALA A 19 11.87 12.05 -11.73
C ALA A 19 12.34 10.99 -10.71
N ALA A 20 13.64 10.89 -10.46
CA ALA A 20 14.23 9.98 -9.48
C ALA A 20 13.98 10.38 -8.01
N GLY A 21 13.56 11.62 -7.76
CA GLY A 21 13.39 12.21 -6.43
C GLY A 21 14.69 12.54 -5.71
N LEU A 22 15.60 11.57 -5.50
CA LEU A 22 16.87 11.81 -4.79
C LEU A 22 18.07 11.79 -5.75
N HIS A 23 19.10 12.57 -5.41
CA HIS A 23 20.40 12.49 -6.08
C HIS A 23 21.12 11.19 -5.70
N SER A 24 21.99 10.68 -6.56
CA SER A 24 22.73 9.43 -6.33
C SER A 24 23.48 9.39 -5.00
N ARG A 25 24.04 10.54 -4.58
CA ARG A 25 24.68 10.69 -3.26
C ARG A 25 23.70 10.48 -2.12
N ASP A 26 22.51 11.07 -2.20
CA ASP A 26 21.49 10.93 -1.17
C ASP A 26 20.92 9.50 -1.16
N VAL A 27 20.77 8.85 -2.32
CA VAL A 27 20.39 7.43 -2.37
C VAL A 27 21.42 6.56 -1.63
N ALA A 28 22.71 6.73 -1.91
CA ALA A 28 23.75 5.97 -1.21
C ALA A 28 23.74 6.22 0.30
N MET A 29 23.69 7.49 0.72
CA MET A 29 23.86 7.89 2.12
C MET A 29 22.59 7.76 2.97
N GLN A 30 21.41 7.94 2.38
CA GLN A 30 20.13 8.04 3.09
C GLN A 30 19.20 6.85 2.84
N VAL A 31 19.52 5.99 1.87
CA VAL A 31 18.74 4.78 1.56
C VAL A 31 19.59 3.53 1.75
N VAL A 32 20.66 3.36 0.95
CA VAL A 32 21.43 2.11 0.91
C VAL A 32 22.14 1.81 2.23
N LEU A 33 22.91 2.77 2.76
CA LEU A 33 23.61 2.55 4.04
C LEU A 33 22.62 2.35 5.22
N PRO A 34 21.56 3.17 5.38
CA PRO A 34 20.53 2.92 6.38
C PRO A 34 19.77 1.59 6.24
N GLU A 35 19.57 1.10 5.02
CA GLU A 35 18.96 -0.21 4.78
C GLU A 35 19.87 -1.34 5.28
N MET A 36 21.19 -1.25 5.04
CA MET A 36 22.17 -2.18 5.60
C MET A 36 22.22 -2.14 7.13
N ASP A 37 21.93 -0.98 7.75
CA ASP A 37 21.77 -0.83 9.21
C ASP A 37 20.44 -1.42 9.74
N GLY A 38 19.56 -1.94 8.88
CA GLY A 38 18.25 -2.46 9.26
C GLY A 38 17.22 -1.37 9.58
N ARG A 39 17.42 -0.14 9.09
CA ARG A 39 16.42 0.94 9.24
C ARG A 39 15.32 0.80 8.21
N ILE A 40 14.10 1.16 8.60
CA ILE A 40 12.98 1.22 7.68
C ILE A 40 13.04 2.56 6.94
N ILE A 41 13.22 2.49 5.63
CA ILE A 41 13.25 3.66 4.76
C ILE A 41 11.85 4.29 4.67
N THR A 42 11.77 5.61 4.87
CA THR A 42 10.50 6.34 4.79
C THR A 42 10.46 7.29 3.58
N ARG A 43 10.52 8.61 3.79
CA ARG A 43 10.43 9.64 2.75
C ARG A 43 11.44 10.77 3.05
N ALA A 44 11.76 11.54 2.02
CA ALA A 44 12.39 12.86 2.17
C ALA A 44 11.47 13.77 2.98
N VAL A 45 11.92 14.29 4.12
CA VAL A 45 11.13 15.19 4.99
C VAL A 45 11.72 16.58 5.09
N GLY A 46 12.99 16.76 4.73
CA GLY A 46 13.66 18.05 4.78
C GLY A 46 14.54 18.29 3.56
N PHE A 47 14.63 19.54 3.14
CA PHE A 47 15.32 19.99 1.94
C PHE A 47 16.18 21.20 2.26
N LYS A 48 17.29 21.38 1.55
CA LYS A 48 18.12 22.57 1.76
C LYS A 48 17.40 23.81 1.25
N ALA A 49 17.40 24.85 2.08
CA ALA A 49 16.97 26.18 1.69
C ALA A 49 17.98 27.22 2.20
N GLU A 50 18.09 28.32 1.47
CA GLU A 50 18.83 29.48 1.95
C GLU A 50 18.09 30.08 3.16
N ALA A 51 18.80 30.21 4.28
CA ALA A 51 18.28 30.84 5.49
C ALA A 51 18.41 32.36 5.40
N HIS A 52 19.63 32.83 5.17
CA HIS A 52 20.00 34.23 5.02
C HIS A 52 21.42 34.35 4.45
N TYR A 53 21.73 35.50 3.86
CA TYR A 53 23.10 35.86 3.52
C TYR A 53 23.82 36.47 4.73
N ASN A 54 25.01 35.97 5.05
CA ASN A 54 25.84 36.52 6.11
C ASN A 54 26.86 37.51 5.50
N PRO A 55 26.70 38.83 5.70
CA PRO A 55 27.59 39.83 5.10
C PRO A 55 29.00 39.84 5.68
N ARG A 56 29.19 39.35 6.92
CA ARG A 56 30.52 39.25 7.54
C ARG A 56 31.35 38.12 6.95
N CYS A 57 30.70 37.00 6.63
CA CYS A 57 31.34 35.82 6.05
C CYS A 57 31.22 35.77 4.52
N GLN A 58 30.49 36.71 3.92
CA GLN A 58 30.16 36.78 2.49
C GLN A 58 29.59 35.48 1.90
N LEU A 59 28.77 34.76 2.68
CA LEU A 59 28.22 33.47 2.29
C LEU A 59 26.73 33.36 2.56
N ALA A 60 26.02 32.62 1.70
CA ALA A 60 24.66 32.18 1.92
C ALA A 60 24.65 31.04 2.96
N VAL A 61 24.00 31.27 4.10
CA VAL A 61 23.80 30.26 5.14
C VAL A 61 22.64 29.38 4.71
N THR A 62 22.87 28.06 4.64
CA THR A 62 21.83 27.09 4.29
C THR A 62 21.44 26.25 5.50
N HIS A 63 20.18 25.85 5.56
CA HIS A 63 19.66 24.92 6.56
C HIS A 63 18.63 23.99 5.92
N HIS A 64 18.25 22.92 6.62
CA HIS A 64 17.17 22.07 6.16
C HIS A 64 15.83 22.63 6.64
N VAL A 65 14.93 22.88 5.69
CA VAL A 65 13.53 23.21 5.95
C VAL A 65 12.68 21.96 5.79
N ILE A 66 11.80 21.72 6.76
CA ILE A 66 10.93 20.55 6.78
C ILE A 66 9.74 20.76 5.85
N HIS A 67 9.43 19.74 5.05
CA HIS A 67 8.22 19.67 4.25
C HIS A 67 7.05 19.14 5.11
N PRO A 68 6.02 19.95 5.42
CA PRO A 68 5.04 19.61 6.45
C PRO A 68 4.25 18.32 6.20
N GLU A 69 3.72 18.11 5.00
CA GLU A 69 2.95 16.90 4.65
C GLU A 69 3.79 15.63 4.82
N ARG A 70 4.99 15.60 4.23
CA ARG A 70 5.91 14.46 4.30
C ARG A 70 6.36 14.17 5.74
N ALA A 71 6.62 15.21 6.53
CA ALA A 71 6.94 15.04 7.95
C ALA A 71 5.75 14.48 8.74
N ALA A 72 4.54 14.97 8.48
CA ALA A 72 3.31 14.44 9.10
C ALA A 72 3.09 12.96 8.73
N PHE A 73 3.38 12.56 7.49
CA PHE A 73 3.34 11.16 7.08
C PHE A 73 4.29 10.28 7.91
N VAL A 74 5.56 10.69 8.07
CA VAL A 74 6.55 9.93 8.84
C VAL A 74 6.18 9.89 10.33
N ALA A 75 5.67 11.00 10.88
CA ALA A 75 5.19 11.06 12.25
C ALA A 75 3.98 10.13 12.48
N GLU A 76 3.02 10.10 11.55
CA GLU A 76 1.88 9.18 11.61
C GLU A 76 2.33 7.73 11.47
N LEU A 77 3.27 7.42 10.58
CA LEU A 77 3.86 6.08 10.46
C LEU A 77 4.55 5.64 11.77
N ALA A 78 5.32 6.54 12.40
CA ALA A 78 5.96 6.29 13.68
C ALA A 78 4.93 6.03 14.80
N ARG A 79 3.93 6.91 14.92
CA ARG A 79 2.81 6.75 15.87
C ARG A 79 2.11 5.43 15.67
N ARG A 80 1.92 5.05 14.41
CA ARG A 80 1.31 3.79 14.05
C ARG A 80 2.13 2.60 14.56
N ILE A 81 3.41 2.54 14.22
CA ILE A 81 4.22 1.40 14.64
C ILE A 81 4.35 1.32 16.17
N CYS A 82 4.44 2.45 16.87
CA CYS A 82 4.35 2.50 18.32
C CYS A 82 3.02 1.92 18.84
N SER A 83 1.91 2.29 18.20
CA SER A 83 0.58 1.78 18.57
C SER A 83 0.50 0.26 18.37
N LEU A 84 1.04 -0.28 17.28
CA LEU A 84 1.10 -1.73 17.03
C LEU A 84 1.84 -2.50 18.14
N ARG A 85 2.88 -1.89 18.71
CA ARG A 85 3.62 -2.48 19.85
C ARG A 85 2.80 -2.48 21.15
N LEU A 86 1.94 -1.47 21.34
CA LEU A 86 1.13 -1.30 22.54
C LEU A 86 -0.21 -2.07 22.48
N THR A 87 -0.74 -2.32 21.30
CA THR A 87 -2.00 -3.07 21.13
C THR A 87 -1.80 -4.53 21.54
N PRO A 88 -2.65 -5.10 22.41
CA PRO A 88 -2.63 -6.54 22.72
C PRO A 88 -2.92 -7.39 21.47
N ASN A 89 -2.33 -8.58 21.36
CA ASN A 89 -2.48 -9.44 20.16
C ASN A 89 -3.95 -9.74 19.82
N GLY A 90 -4.79 -9.99 20.83
CA GLY A 90 -6.23 -10.24 20.64
C GLY A 90 -7.03 -9.07 20.05
N GLN A 91 -6.46 -7.86 20.01
CA GLN A 91 -7.08 -6.67 19.42
C GLN A 91 -6.41 -6.25 18.09
N LYS A 92 -5.37 -6.97 17.65
CA LYS A 92 -4.70 -6.68 16.39
C LYS A 92 -5.50 -7.27 15.24
N ARG A 93 -5.63 -6.46 14.18
CA ARG A 93 -6.23 -6.86 12.91
C ARG A 93 -5.12 -6.91 11.87
N VAL A 94 -4.99 -8.02 11.17
CA VAL A 94 -3.92 -8.28 10.21
C VAL A 94 -4.54 -8.55 8.85
N ALA A 95 -3.91 -8.04 7.80
CA ALA A 95 -4.23 -8.38 6.42
C ALA A 95 -3.01 -9.08 5.80
N LEU A 96 -3.20 -10.29 5.29
CA LEU A 96 -2.22 -11.02 4.49
C LEU A 96 -2.66 -10.90 3.02
N ILE A 97 -1.81 -10.35 2.17
CA ILE A 97 -2.12 -10.10 0.77
C ILE A 97 -1.29 -11.04 -0.08
N MET A 98 -1.96 -11.94 -0.81
CA MET A 98 -1.30 -12.86 -1.72
C MET A 98 -1.15 -12.24 -3.11
N ALA A 99 0.07 -12.30 -3.63
CA ALA A 99 0.34 -11.87 -4.99
C ALA A 99 -0.47 -12.73 -5.98
N ASN A 100 -1.05 -12.10 -6.99
CA ASN A 100 -1.74 -12.78 -8.08
C ASN A 100 -1.15 -12.28 -9.39
N TYR A 101 -0.14 -12.99 -9.88
CA TYR A 101 0.57 -12.58 -11.08
C TYR A 101 1.07 -13.79 -11.88
N PRO A 102 0.80 -13.88 -13.20
CA PRO A 102 -0.19 -13.10 -13.95
C PRO A 102 -1.62 -13.32 -13.40
N ASN A 103 -2.56 -12.39 -13.67
CA ASN A 103 -3.93 -12.38 -13.11
C ASN A 103 -4.76 -13.59 -13.56
N ARG A 104 -4.50 -14.77 -13.00
CA ARG A 104 -5.23 -16.01 -13.27
C ARG A 104 -5.46 -16.71 -11.96
N ASP A 105 -6.61 -17.35 -11.83
CA ASP A 105 -6.96 -18.07 -10.61
C ASP A 105 -5.97 -19.17 -10.23
N GLY A 106 -5.40 -19.86 -11.23
CA GLY A 106 -4.33 -20.85 -11.02
C GLY A 106 -2.97 -20.25 -10.63
N ARG A 107 -2.86 -18.92 -10.47
CA ARG A 107 -1.65 -18.18 -10.10
C ARG A 107 -1.83 -17.34 -8.83
N ILE A 108 -2.93 -17.55 -8.10
CA ILE A 108 -3.11 -16.95 -6.77
C ILE A 108 -2.00 -17.49 -5.86
N GLY A 109 -1.27 -16.58 -5.21
CA GLY A 109 -0.13 -16.93 -4.38
C GLY A 109 1.10 -17.33 -5.19
N ASN A 110 1.28 -16.84 -6.42
CA ASN A 110 2.50 -17.13 -7.18
C ASN A 110 3.74 -16.52 -6.47
N GLY A 111 4.60 -17.40 -5.94
CA GLY A 111 5.86 -17.04 -5.29
C GLY A 111 6.99 -17.91 -5.84
N VAL A 112 8.06 -17.29 -6.35
CA VAL A 112 9.20 -18.04 -6.90
C VAL A 112 9.90 -18.78 -5.77
N GLY A 113 9.92 -20.12 -5.85
CA GLY A 113 10.59 -20.98 -4.87
C GLY A 113 9.88 -21.09 -3.52
N LEU A 114 8.62 -20.68 -3.41
CA LEU A 114 7.83 -20.73 -2.18
C LEU A 114 6.45 -21.35 -2.42
N ASP A 115 6.05 -22.28 -1.55
CA ASP A 115 4.66 -22.69 -1.42
C ASP A 115 3.90 -21.62 -0.63
N THR A 116 3.39 -20.60 -1.34
CA THR A 116 2.72 -19.45 -0.72
C THR A 116 1.44 -19.84 0.03
N PRO A 117 0.56 -20.73 -0.49
CA PRO A 117 -0.60 -21.19 0.28
C PRO A 117 -0.22 -21.86 1.60
N ALA A 118 0.72 -22.81 1.57
CA ALA A 118 1.19 -23.48 2.79
C ALA A 118 1.86 -22.50 3.75
N SER A 119 2.70 -21.60 3.24
CA SER A 119 3.37 -20.58 4.05
C SER A 119 2.38 -19.61 4.70
N THR A 120 1.31 -19.23 3.98
CA THR A 120 0.24 -18.39 4.50
C THR A 120 -0.47 -19.07 5.66
N LEU A 121 -0.78 -20.36 5.55
CA LEU A 121 -1.36 -21.12 6.66
C LEU A 121 -0.40 -21.24 7.85
N GLN A 122 0.89 -21.46 7.64
CA GLN A 122 1.87 -21.48 8.73
C GLN A 122 1.91 -20.14 9.49
N ILE A 123 1.84 -19.02 8.76
CA ILE A 123 1.74 -17.69 9.38
C ILE A 123 0.43 -17.54 10.15
N LEU A 124 -0.70 -17.97 9.59
CA LEU A 124 -2.01 -17.89 10.25
C LEU A 124 -2.06 -18.75 11.51
N SER A 125 -1.52 -19.96 11.48
CA SER A 125 -1.42 -20.84 12.66
C SER A 125 -0.55 -20.21 13.75
N ALA A 126 0.63 -19.68 13.39
CA ALA A 126 1.49 -18.97 14.34
C ALA A 126 0.81 -17.72 14.94
N LEU A 127 0.01 -16.99 14.15
CA LEU A 127 -0.79 -15.88 14.66
C LEU A 127 -1.90 -16.36 15.61
N LYS A 128 -2.59 -17.47 15.30
CA LYS A 128 -3.62 -18.06 16.17
C LYS A 128 -3.02 -18.48 17.51
N GLU A 129 -1.88 -19.16 17.49
CA GLU A 129 -1.11 -19.55 18.68
C GLU A 129 -0.64 -18.34 19.51
N ALA A 130 -0.26 -17.25 18.85
CA ALA A 130 0.13 -16.00 19.50
C ALA A 130 -1.06 -15.18 20.05
N GLY A 131 -2.30 -15.70 19.95
CA GLY A 131 -3.51 -15.09 20.51
C GLY A 131 -4.14 -13.99 19.65
N TYR A 132 -3.89 -14.00 18.34
CA TYR A 132 -4.60 -13.12 17.41
C TYR A 132 -6.04 -13.62 17.17
N PRO A 133 -7.00 -12.71 16.93
CA PRO A 133 -8.41 -13.05 16.73
C PRO A 133 -8.65 -13.72 15.35
N LEU A 134 -8.35 -15.01 15.25
CA LEU A 134 -8.57 -15.85 14.07
C LEU A 134 -9.70 -16.85 14.32
N SER A 135 -10.50 -17.12 13.29
CA SER A 135 -11.49 -18.20 13.29
C SER A 135 -10.84 -19.55 13.03
N GLU A 136 -11.65 -20.57 12.73
CA GLU A 136 -11.14 -21.82 12.17
C GLU A 136 -10.39 -21.57 10.85
N LEU A 137 -9.26 -22.26 10.72
CA LEU A 137 -8.36 -22.16 9.58
C LEU A 137 -8.64 -23.31 8.61
N PRO A 138 -8.40 -23.12 7.30
CA PRO A 138 -8.40 -24.22 6.32
C PRO A 138 -7.41 -25.33 6.72
N GLU A 139 -7.71 -26.59 6.38
CA GLU A 139 -6.88 -27.74 6.80
C GLU A 139 -5.51 -27.74 6.09
N ASN A 140 -5.48 -27.33 4.82
CA ASN A 140 -4.27 -27.28 3.99
C ASN A 140 -4.32 -26.13 2.97
N GLY A 141 -3.18 -25.89 2.30
CA GLY A 141 -3.03 -24.78 1.35
C GLY A 141 -4.02 -24.83 0.19
N ASP A 142 -4.40 -26.03 -0.25
CA ASP A 142 -5.39 -26.22 -1.31
C ASP A 142 -6.80 -25.83 -0.85
N ASP A 143 -7.16 -26.12 0.40
CA ASP A 143 -8.40 -25.64 1.01
C ASP A 143 -8.45 -24.11 1.07
N LEU A 144 -7.34 -23.47 1.42
CA LEU A 144 -7.25 -22.01 1.45
C LEU A 144 -7.49 -21.42 0.07
N ILE A 145 -6.84 -21.96 -0.97
CA ILE A 145 -7.02 -21.49 -2.34
C ILE A 145 -8.43 -21.75 -2.85
N ARG A 146 -9.01 -22.92 -2.56
CA ARG A 146 -10.40 -23.24 -2.94
C ARG A 146 -11.38 -22.26 -2.30
N GLN A 147 -11.25 -22.01 -0.99
CA GLN A 147 -12.09 -21.02 -0.32
C GLN A 147 -11.93 -19.65 -0.97
N LEU A 148 -10.71 -19.22 -1.31
CA LEU A 148 -10.54 -17.94 -2.01
C LEU A 148 -11.18 -17.90 -3.41
N GLN A 149 -11.20 -19.03 -4.12
CA GLN A 149 -11.80 -19.16 -5.45
C GLN A 149 -13.33 -19.27 -5.41
N ASP A 150 -13.94 -19.66 -4.28
CA ASP A 150 -15.39 -19.68 -4.10
C ASP A 150 -16.03 -18.27 -4.13
N ALA A 151 -15.20 -17.22 -4.03
CA ALA A 151 -15.61 -15.82 -4.16
C ALA A 151 -14.89 -15.12 -5.32
N VAL A 152 -15.26 -13.86 -5.54
CA VAL A 152 -14.67 -12.97 -6.53
C VAL A 152 -13.13 -12.93 -6.44
N THR A 153 -12.47 -13.10 -7.59
CA THR A 153 -11.00 -13.03 -7.73
C THR A 153 -10.62 -11.84 -8.64
N ASN A 154 -9.57 -11.98 -9.46
CA ASN A 154 -9.24 -11.07 -10.55
C ASN A 154 -9.71 -11.60 -11.92
N ASP A 155 -10.41 -12.75 -11.95
CA ASP A 155 -10.98 -13.28 -13.19
C ASP A 155 -12.28 -12.56 -13.57
N HIS A 156 -12.18 -11.63 -14.53
CA HIS A 156 -13.30 -10.83 -15.03
C HIS A 156 -14.46 -11.69 -15.54
N GLY A 157 -14.18 -12.85 -16.14
CA GLY A 157 -15.20 -13.71 -16.74
C GLY A 157 -16.15 -14.35 -15.74
N SER A 158 -15.78 -14.39 -14.45
CA SER A 158 -16.57 -15.03 -13.40
C SER A 158 -17.06 -14.08 -12.29
N LEU A 159 -16.78 -12.77 -12.40
CA LEU A 159 -17.18 -11.77 -11.39
C LEU A 159 -18.69 -11.77 -11.11
N ASP A 160 -19.53 -11.88 -12.13
CA ASP A 160 -20.98 -11.87 -11.98
C ASP A 160 -21.54 -13.14 -11.32
N GLN A 161 -20.84 -14.26 -11.47
CA GLN A 161 -21.29 -15.58 -11.02
C GLN A 161 -20.83 -15.89 -9.59
N ARG A 162 -19.74 -15.26 -9.13
CA ARG A 162 -19.15 -15.54 -7.82
C ARG A 162 -19.75 -14.70 -6.70
N ALA A 163 -19.80 -15.32 -5.52
CA ALA A 163 -20.14 -14.63 -4.29
C ALA A 163 -19.09 -13.54 -3.99
N CYS A 164 -19.51 -12.49 -3.29
CA CYS A 164 -18.61 -11.44 -2.83
C CYS A 164 -18.77 -11.28 -1.33
N TRP A 165 -17.71 -11.61 -0.58
CA TRP A 165 -17.74 -11.58 0.88
C TRP A 165 -17.36 -10.22 1.46
N GLN A 166 -16.52 -9.47 0.76
CA GLN A 166 -16.02 -8.17 1.21
C GLN A 166 -16.23 -7.13 0.10
N SER A 167 -16.76 -5.97 0.47
CA SER A 167 -16.95 -4.86 -0.47
C SER A 167 -17.02 -3.54 0.26
N ILE A 168 -16.70 -2.45 -0.43
CA ILE A 168 -16.88 -1.07 0.04
C ILE A 168 -17.96 -0.39 -0.81
N SER A 169 -18.84 0.42 -0.21
CA SER A 169 -19.77 1.21 -1.01
C SER A 169 -19.00 2.23 -1.85
N VAL A 170 -19.53 2.57 -3.03
CA VAL A 170 -18.93 3.62 -3.85
C VAL A 170 -18.87 4.95 -3.09
N ASP A 171 -19.87 5.24 -2.24
CA ASP A 171 -19.87 6.46 -1.41
C ASP A 171 -18.74 6.48 -0.37
N ASP A 172 -18.52 5.38 0.37
CA ASP A 172 -17.42 5.28 1.33
C ASP A 172 -16.05 5.37 0.61
N TYR A 173 -15.95 4.76 -0.57
CA TYR A 173 -14.78 4.85 -1.42
C TYR A 173 -14.53 6.29 -1.89
N LEU A 174 -15.55 6.97 -2.42
CA LEU A 174 -15.44 8.34 -2.91
C LEU A 174 -15.11 9.34 -1.81
N ALA A 175 -15.68 9.18 -0.60
CA ALA A 175 -15.35 10.00 0.55
C ALA A 175 -13.86 9.94 0.90
N TRP A 176 -13.21 8.78 0.72
CA TRP A 176 -11.76 8.66 0.86
C TRP A 176 -11.03 9.19 -0.37
N PHE A 177 -11.47 8.82 -1.57
CA PHE A 177 -10.82 9.18 -2.83
C PHE A 177 -10.71 10.71 -3.00
N GLN A 178 -11.70 11.46 -2.54
CA GLN A 178 -11.72 12.92 -2.54
C GLN A 178 -10.69 13.55 -1.57
N THR A 179 -10.12 12.77 -0.63
CA THR A 179 -9.02 13.23 0.23
C THR A 179 -7.67 13.16 -0.48
N LEU A 180 -7.59 12.48 -1.63
CA LEU A 180 -6.39 12.51 -2.46
C LEU A 180 -6.18 13.89 -3.07
N PRO A 181 -4.97 14.19 -3.50
CA PRO A 181 -4.70 15.37 -4.31
C PRO A 181 -5.47 15.39 -5.62
N THR A 182 -5.95 16.56 -6.01
CA THR A 182 -6.75 16.75 -7.23
C THR A 182 -6.08 16.19 -8.48
N ALA A 183 -4.77 16.38 -8.64
CA ALA A 183 -4.03 15.84 -9.78
C ALA A 183 -4.06 14.30 -9.86
N LEU A 184 -4.00 13.61 -8.72
CA LEU A 184 -4.14 12.15 -8.68
C LEU A 184 -5.58 11.71 -8.97
N GLN A 185 -6.56 12.46 -8.47
CA GLN A 185 -7.97 12.19 -8.76
C GLN A 185 -8.25 12.30 -10.28
N GLU A 186 -7.80 13.39 -10.90
CA GLU A 186 -7.91 13.63 -12.34
C GLU A 186 -7.23 12.55 -13.17
N THR A 187 -6.04 12.09 -12.76
CA THR A 187 -5.32 11.02 -13.47
C THR A 187 -6.12 9.72 -13.46
N VAL A 188 -6.70 9.35 -12.31
CA VAL A 188 -7.51 8.14 -12.18
C VAL A 188 -8.82 8.27 -12.96
N TRP A 189 -9.55 9.39 -12.84
CA TRP A 189 -10.78 9.62 -13.59
C TRP A 189 -10.57 9.62 -15.10
N THR A 190 -9.50 10.27 -15.57
CA THR A 190 -9.19 10.33 -17.01
C THR A 190 -8.93 8.94 -17.59
N ARG A 191 -8.29 8.06 -16.83
CA ARG A 191 -7.94 6.72 -17.30
C ARG A 191 -9.06 5.71 -17.13
N TRP A 192 -9.71 5.71 -15.98
CA TRP A 192 -10.62 4.63 -15.55
C TRP A 192 -12.09 5.03 -15.51
N GLY A 193 -12.40 6.31 -15.76
CA GLY A 193 -13.76 6.81 -15.71
C GLY A 193 -14.32 6.91 -14.29
N ALA A 194 -15.60 6.60 -14.14
CA ALA A 194 -16.28 6.59 -12.86
C ALA A 194 -16.07 5.25 -12.12
N PRO A 195 -16.09 5.21 -10.77
CA PRO A 195 -16.00 3.96 -10.03
C PRO A 195 -17.16 2.99 -10.32
N HIS A 196 -18.27 3.47 -10.88
CA HIS A 196 -19.37 2.63 -11.34
C HIS A 196 -19.06 1.83 -12.60
N GLU A 197 -18.06 2.26 -13.38
CA GLU A 197 -17.60 1.63 -14.61
C GLU A 197 -16.46 0.61 -14.34
N ASP A 198 -15.96 0.53 -13.10
CA ASP A 198 -14.96 -0.47 -12.71
C ASP A 198 -15.57 -1.88 -12.83
N PRO A 199 -14.89 -2.86 -13.46
CA PRO A 199 -15.39 -4.22 -13.60
C PRO A 199 -15.77 -4.90 -12.27
N LYS A 200 -15.15 -4.49 -11.17
CA LYS A 200 -15.45 -5.00 -9.83
C LYS A 200 -16.50 -4.17 -9.11
N CYS A 201 -17.18 -3.24 -9.77
CA CYS A 201 -18.35 -2.57 -9.23
C CYS A 201 -19.61 -3.41 -9.47
N ARG A 202 -20.25 -3.85 -8.38
CA ARG A 202 -21.53 -4.57 -8.44
C ARG A 202 -22.50 -3.94 -7.45
N GLN A 203 -23.67 -3.52 -7.95
CA GLN A 203 -24.75 -2.91 -7.13
C GLN A 203 -24.28 -1.71 -6.29
N GLY A 204 -23.48 -0.81 -6.86
CA GLY A 204 -22.98 0.40 -6.16
C GLY A 204 -21.91 0.11 -5.11
N ARG A 205 -21.25 -1.05 -5.20
CA ARG A 205 -20.19 -1.47 -4.28
C ARG A 205 -18.99 -2.01 -5.06
N LEU A 206 -17.79 -1.60 -4.67
CA LEU A 206 -16.54 -2.15 -5.18
C LEU A 206 -16.20 -3.43 -4.43
N MET A 207 -16.11 -4.54 -5.17
CA MET A 207 -15.84 -5.88 -4.66
C MET A 207 -14.36 -6.03 -4.27
N ILE A 208 -14.10 -6.64 -3.12
CA ILE A 208 -12.76 -6.88 -2.57
C ILE A 208 -12.54 -8.40 -2.54
N ALA A 209 -11.55 -8.85 -3.32
CA ALA A 209 -11.20 -10.26 -3.41
C ALA A 209 -10.44 -10.74 -2.16
N GLY A 210 -11.04 -11.66 -1.42
CA GLY A 210 -10.42 -12.23 -0.22
C GLY A 210 -11.42 -12.78 0.79
N ILE A 211 -10.88 -13.48 1.79
CA ILE A 211 -11.63 -14.08 2.89
C ILE A 211 -11.30 -13.43 4.21
N ARG A 212 -12.24 -13.48 5.15
CA ARG A 212 -12.03 -13.05 6.53
C ARG A 212 -12.04 -14.26 7.45
N LEU A 213 -10.96 -14.44 8.20
CA LEU A 213 -10.78 -15.46 9.21
C LEU A 213 -10.75 -14.77 10.59
N GLY A 214 -11.90 -14.64 11.24
CA GLY A 214 -12.04 -13.83 12.46
C GLY A 214 -11.87 -12.33 12.18
N GLU A 215 -10.87 -11.67 12.76
CA GLU A 215 -10.51 -10.28 12.43
C GLU A 215 -9.30 -10.18 11.49
N THR A 216 -8.81 -11.31 10.99
CA THR A 216 -7.72 -11.36 10.01
C THR A 216 -8.29 -11.50 8.60
N PHE A 217 -7.73 -10.76 7.65
CA PHE A 217 -8.13 -10.78 6.24
C PHE A 217 -7.03 -11.46 5.40
N VAL A 218 -7.41 -12.37 4.51
CA VAL A 218 -6.53 -12.94 3.50
C VAL A 218 -7.06 -12.48 2.14
N GLY A 219 -6.35 -11.54 1.52
CA GLY A 219 -6.75 -10.90 0.28
C GLY A 219 -5.96 -11.37 -0.92
N ILE A 220 -6.58 -11.34 -2.10
CA ILE A 220 -5.91 -11.50 -3.38
C ILE A 220 -5.50 -10.10 -3.85
N GLN A 221 -4.22 -9.90 -4.15
CA GLN A 221 -3.75 -8.62 -4.65
C GLN A 221 -4.54 -8.23 -5.91
N PRO A 222 -5.22 -7.08 -5.92
CA PRO A 222 -5.96 -6.63 -7.09
C PRO A 222 -5.00 -6.35 -8.24
N GLU A 223 -5.50 -6.51 -9.46
CA GLU A 223 -4.76 -6.16 -10.67
C GLU A 223 -4.47 -4.67 -10.76
N ARG A 224 -3.33 -4.34 -11.37
CA ARG A 224 -2.90 -2.95 -11.58
C ARG A 224 -3.38 -2.36 -12.89
N ASP A 225 -3.84 -3.21 -13.82
CA ASP A 225 -4.32 -2.85 -15.14
C ASP A 225 -5.35 -3.90 -15.59
N PHE A 226 -6.25 -3.50 -16.48
CA PHE A 226 -7.22 -4.38 -17.15
C PHE A 226 -6.79 -4.72 -18.59
N ILE A 227 -5.64 -4.20 -19.04
CA ILE A 227 -5.12 -4.44 -20.39
C ILE A 227 -4.44 -5.81 -20.47
N ASP A 228 -4.95 -6.67 -21.36
CA ASP A 228 -4.46 -8.03 -21.62
C ASP A 228 -3.07 -8.09 -22.30
N ASP A 229 -2.56 -6.98 -22.83
CA ASP A 229 -1.22 -6.92 -23.41
C ASP A 229 -0.15 -6.82 -22.33
N LEU A 230 0.30 -8.01 -21.92
CA LEU A 230 1.41 -8.29 -21.01
C LEU A 230 2.73 -7.62 -21.42
N THR A 231 2.88 -6.91 -22.53
CA THR A 231 4.16 -6.27 -22.89
C THR A 231 4.16 -4.75 -22.73
N GLN A 232 2.99 -4.11 -22.79
CA GLN A 232 2.88 -2.64 -22.70
C GLN A 232 2.68 -2.14 -21.27
N SER A 233 1.95 -2.88 -20.43
CA SER A 233 1.63 -2.43 -19.06
C SER A 233 2.82 -2.58 -18.08
N TYR A 234 3.75 -3.51 -18.32
CA TYR A 234 4.80 -3.83 -17.33
C TYR A 234 5.96 -2.84 -17.20
N HIS A 235 6.15 -1.97 -18.18
CA HIS A 235 7.20 -0.94 -18.13
C HIS A 235 6.64 0.46 -17.88
N ASP A 236 5.32 0.63 -17.81
CA ASP A 236 4.72 1.92 -17.51
C ASP A 236 4.72 2.17 -15.99
N MET A 237 5.79 2.81 -15.52
CA MET A 237 5.94 3.24 -14.13
C MET A 237 5.01 4.40 -13.75
N GLU A 238 4.19 4.92 -14.66
CA GLU A 238 3.24 6.00 -14.42
C GLU A 238 1.77 5.52 -14.38
N LEU A 239 1.54 4.21 -14.47
CA LEU A 239 0.20 3.65 -14.49
C LEU A 239 -0.59 3.96 -13.20
N ALA A 240 -1.59 4.83 -13.32
CA ALA A 240 -2.53 5.10 -12.24
C ALA A 240 -3.35 3.83 -11.93
N PRO A 241 -3.45 3.42 -10.65
CA PRO A 241 -4.19 2.22 -10.29
C PRO A 241 -5.71 2.39 -10.51
N PRO A 242 -6.43 1.31 -10.84
CA PRO A 242 -7.90 1.36 -10.99
C PRO A 242 -8.62 1.55 -9.64
N HIS A 243 -9.91 1.86 -9.71
CA HIS A 243 -10.75 2.12 -8.53
C HIS A 243 -10.78 0.93 -7.57
N SER A 244 -10.94 -0.29 -8.09
CA SER A 244 -10.91 -1.52 -7.28
C SER A 244 -9.58 -1.78 -6.57
N TYR A 245 -8.45 -1.40 -7.18
CA TYR A 245 -7.14 -1.46 -6.54
C TYR A 245 -7.06 -0.51 -5.36
N LEU A 246 -7.47 0.75 -5.54
CA LEU A 246 -7.50 1.75 -4.49
C LEU A 246 -8.46 1.34 -3.35
N ALA A 247 -9.67 0.90 -3.71
CA ALA A 247 -10.69 0.42 -2.78
C ALA A 247 -10.21 -0.75 -1.90
N PHE A 248 -9.47 -1.71 -2.48
CA PHE A 248 -8.89 -2.83 -1.74
C PHE A 248 -7.98 -2.35 -0.59
N TYR A 249 -7.04 -1.44 -0.88
CA TYR A 249 -6.11 -0.96 0.14
C TYR A 249 -6.77 -0.02 1.16
N PHE A 250 -7.79 0.75 0.76
CA PHE A 250 -8.58 1.54 1.72
C PHE A 250 -9.42 0.64 2.61
N GLY A 251 -10.00 -0.42 2.06
CA GLY A 251 -10.69 -1.47 2.81
C GLY A 251 -9.77 -2.07 3.88
N CYS A 252 -8.57 -2.51 3.50
CA CYS A 252 -7.57 -3.02 4.45
C CYS A 252 -7.21 -1.99 5.53
N ALA A 253 -7.01 -0.72 5.14
CA ALA A 253 -6.69 0.35 6.09
C ALA A 253 -7.85 0.66 7.05
N ARG A 254 -9.11 0.57 6.59
CA ARG A 254 -10.33 0.89 7.35
C ARG A 254 -10.78 -0.25 8.26
N THR A 255 -10.73 -1.50 7.80
CA THR A 255 -10.94 -2.69 8.65
C THR A 255 -10.00 -2.64 9.86
N THR A 256 -8.80 -2.09 9.68
CA THR A 256 -7.84 -1.90 10.77
C THR A 256 -8.08 -0.63 11.62
N ARG A 257 -8.89 0.35 11.19
CA ARG A 257 -9.15 1.63 11.88
C ARG A 257 -10.51 1.74 12.59
N SER A 258 -11.52 0.94 12.22
CA SER A 258 -12.92 1.17 12.61
C SER A 258 -13.29 0.95 14.10
N MET A 259 -12.35 0.65 14.99
CA MET A 259 -12.55 0.76 16.45
C MET A 259 -11.37 1.51 17.05
N ARG A 260 -11.67 2.67 17.67
CA ARG A 260 -10.88 3.75 18.32
C ARG A 260 -9.41 3.57 18.79
N SER A 261 -8.65 2.54 18.44
CA SER A 261 -7.26 2.38 18.90
C SER A 261 -6.34 1.48 18.07
N SER A 262 -6.78 0.84 16.98
CA SER A 262 -5.93 -0.11 16.26
C SER A 262 -5.23 0.49 15.04
N THR A 263 -4.02 0.01 14.79
CA THR A 263 -3.11 0.53 13.78
C THR A 263 -2.74 -0.53 12.74
N SER A 264 -2.78 -0.15 11.45
CA SER A 264 -2.20 -0.90 10.33
C SER A 264 -0.78 -0.47 9.99
N VAL A 265 0.08 -1.46 9.74
CA VAL A 265 1.28 -1.33 8.91
C VAL A 265 0.95 -2.02 7.59
N ASN A 266 0.84 -1.25 6.51
CA ASN A 266 0.58 -1.76 5.17
C ASN A 266 1.92 -1.80 4.44
N THR A 267 2.47 -2.98 4.17
CA THR A 267 3.67 -3.16 3.33
C THR A 267 3.27 -3.35 1.87
N ALA A 268 2.40 -2.48 1.36
CA ALA A 268 2.28 -2.31 -0.08
C ALA A 268 3.55 -1.61 -0.53
N THR A 269 4.57 -2.37 -0.94
CA THR A 269 5.69 -1.83 -1.72
C THR A 269 5.14 -1.35 -3.04
N TRP A 270 4.79 -0.07 -3.08
CA TRP A 270 4.55 0.67 -4.31
C TRP A 270 5.87 0.75 -5.07
N SER A 271 6.12 -0.25 -5.91
CA SER A 271 7.16 -0.21 -6.94
C SER A 271 6.86 0.81 -8.07
N GLY A 272 5.78 1.58 -7.95
CA GLY A 272 5.40 2.66 -8.89
C GLY A 272 5.14 4.02 -8.24
N CYS A 273 5.26 4.17 -6.91
CA CYS A 273 5.32 5.52 -6.33
C CYS A 273 6.77 5.94 -6.46
N ARG A 274 7.05 6.83 -7.41
CA ARG A 274 8.29 7.61 -7.38
C ARG A 274 8.48 8.13 -5.95
N ALA A 275 9.73 8.38 -5.57
CA ALA A 275 10.03 9.18 -4.37
C ALA A 275 9.25 10.52 -4.34
N LYS A 276 8.70 10.94 -5.48
CA LYS A 276 7.56 11.85 -5.70
C LYS A 276 6.20 11.16 -5.51
N ALA A 277 5.68 11.16 -4.29
CA ALA A 277 4.27 11.53 -4.16
C ALA A 277 4.29 13.06 -4.27
N SER A 278 3.97 13.58 -5.46
CA SER A 278 3.58 14.98 -5.67
C SER A 278 2.30 15.26 -4.87
N PRO A 279 2.10 16.51 -4.41
CA PRO A 279 1.34 16.86 -3.21
C PRO A 279 -0.02 16.23 -3.19
#